data_AF-A0A563C503-F1
#
_entry.id   AF-A0A563C503-F1
#
_cell.length_a   1.000
_cell.length_b   1.000
_cell.length_c   1.000
_cell.angle_alpha   90.00
_cell.angle_beta   90.00
_cell.angle_gamma   90.00
#
_symmetry.space_group_name_H-M   'P 1'
#
loop_
_entity.id
_entity.type
_entity.pdbx_description
1 polymer ?
#
loop_
_entity_poly.entity_id
_entity_poly.type
_entity_poly.pdbx_seq_one_letter_code
_entity_poly.pdbx_strand_id
1 'polypeptide(L)'
;MRDDDAGALFAIIRVGFGAATEGYRNFDGFDAVGVLMWKDTAIRIDYYKNFTDNYTKVFLVTTWILAPKAIEPYEDEAIGLIEDALLAYHRSKLLPADIARGTKYMFEGSKMEFSNEDDIWKQRRV
;
A
#
# COMPACT_ATOMS: atom_id res chain seq x y z
N MET A 1 18.31 -0.12 22.45
CA MET A 1 17.24 0.26 21.52
C MET A 1 17.11 -0.91 20.58
N ARG A 2 16.11 -1.79 20.79
CA ARG A 2 15.82 -2.83 19.79
C ARG A 2 15.22 -2.09 18.62
N ASP A 3 15.76 -2.36 17.45
CA ASP A 3 15.20 -1.91 16.18
C ASP A 3 13.89 -2.69 16.03
N ASP A 4 12.78 -2.12 16.49
CA ASP A 4 11.48 -2.80 16.50
C ASP A 4 10.93 -3.00 15.06
N ASP A 5 11.57 -2.35 14.08
CA ASP A 5 11.40 -2.55 12.63
C ASP A 5 12.18 -3.77 12.09
N ALA A 6 13.14 -4.32 12.85
CA ALA A 6 13.95 -5.47 12.48
C ALA A 6 13.09 -6.76 12.48
N GLY A 7 12.28 -6.90 11.43
CA GLY A 7 11.36 -8.02 11.25
C GLY A 7 10.22 -7.74 10.28
N ALA A 8 10.04 -6.48 9.85
CA ALA A 8 9.02 -6.13 8.86
C ALA A 8 9.39 -6.67 7.48
N LEU A 9 8.50 -7.45 6.87
CA LEU A 9 8.64 -7.96 5.50
C LEU A 9 7.46 -7.54 4.66
N PHE A 10 7.72 -6.94 3.50
CA PHE A 10 6.69 -6.50 2.58
C PHE A 10 6.73 -7.28 1.26
N ALA A 11 5.55 -7.67 0.78
CA ALA A 11 5.40 -8.32 -0.52
C ALA A 11 4.16 -7.82 -1.26
N ILE A 12 4.23 -7.82 -2.59
CA ILE A 12 3.05 -7.67 -3.45
C ILE A 12 2.56 -9.06 -3.84
N ILE A 13 1.34 -9.39 -3.43
CA ILE A 13 0.68 -10.66 -3.73
C ILE A 13 -0.06 -10.58 -5.08
N ARG A 14 -0.61 -9.41 -5.40
CA ARG A 14 -1.34 -9.18 -6.64
C ARG A 14 -0.97 -7.82 -7.22
N VAL A 15 -0.47 -7.82 -8.45
CA VAL A 15 -0.27 -6.59 -9.22
C VAL A 15 -1.64 -6.12 -9.69
N GLY A 16 -2.05 -4.92 -9.27
CA GLY A 16 -3.35 -4.33 -9.63
C GLY A 16 -3.41 -3.87 -11.09
N PHE A 17 -4.62 -3.84 -11.63
CA PHE A 17 -4.92 -3.27 -12.97
C PHE A 17 -5.80 -2.01 -12.89
N GLY A 18 -6.42 -1.74 -11.74
CA GLY A 18 -7.16 -0.50 -11.49
C GLY A 18 -6.22 0.69 -11.34
N ALA A 19 -6.57 1.81 -11.97
CA ALA A 19 -5.86 3.08 -11.86
C ALA A 19 -6.81 4.26 -12.04
N ALA A 20 -6.44 5.39 -11.48
CA ALA A 20 -7.11 6.66 -11.68
C ALA A 20 -6.20 7.66 -12.41
N THR A 21 -6.80 8.61 -13.11
CA THR A 21 -6.12 9.77 -13.68
C THR A 21 -6.84 11.02 -13.22
N GLU A 22 -6.10 11.95 -12.60
CA GLU A 22 -6.65 13.16 -12.00
C GLU A 22 -7.83 12.88 -11.04
N GLY A 23 -7.72 11.80 -10.26
CA GLY A 23 -8.73 11.38 -9.27
C GLY A 23 -9.88 10.54 -9.83
N TYR A 24 -10.03 10.42 -11.15
CA TYR A 24 -11.09 9.63 -11.78
C TYR A 24 -10.63 8.22 -12.08
N ARG A 25 -11.30 7.20 -11.52
CA ARG A 25 -11.07 5.79 -11.89
C ARG A 25 -11.59 5.54 -13.30
N ASN A 26 -10.69 5.63 -14.27
CA ASN A 26 -10.98 5.40 -15.68
C ASN A 26 -10.94 3.91 -16.06
N PHE A 27 -10.45 3.04 -15.15
CA PHE A 27 -10.34 1.61 -15.36
C PHE A 27 -11.03 0.83 -14.24
N ASP A 28 -12.07 0.07 -14.58
CA ASP A 28 -12.75 -0.92 -13.71
C ASP A 28 -11.90 -2.18 -13.49
N GLY A 29 -10.59 -1.98 -13.32
CA GLY A 29 -9.68 -3.01 -12.86
C GLY A 29 -9.78 -3.21 -11.35
N PHE A 30 -9.13 -4.26 -10.88
CA PHE A 30 -9.02 -4.55 -9.46
C PHE A 30 -7.77 -3.90 -8.86
N ASP A 31 -7.81 -3.72 -7.54
CA ASP A 31 -6.74 -3.12 -6.75
C ASP A 31 -5.54 -4.06 -6.60
N ALA A 32 -4.36 -3.46 -6.47
CA ALA A 32 -3.18 -4.19 -6.06
C ALA A 32 -3.35 -4.64 -4.61
N VAL A 33 -2.77 -5.80 -4.29
CA VAL A 33 -2.78 -6.35 -2.93
C VAL A 33 -1.35 -6.54 -2.48
N GLY A 34 -0.97 -5.79 -1.45
CA GLY A 34 0.26 -5.95 -0.69
C GLY A 34 0.00 -6.62 0.65
N VAL A 35 1.06 -7.20 1.23
CA VAL A 35 1.05 -7.72 2.59
C VAL A 35 2.28 -7.22 3.32
N LEU A 36 2.08 -6.69 4.52
CA LEU A 36 3.13 -6.43 5.50
C LEU A 36 3.06 -7.54 6.55
N MET A 37 4.15 -8.30 6.71
CA MET A 37 4.32 -9.24 7.81
C MET A 37 5.18 -8.57 8.89
N TRP A 38 4.63 -8.42 10.09
CA TRP A 38 5.30 -7.72 11.19
C TRP A 38 4.67 -8.08 12.54
N LYS A 39 5.49 -8.11 13.60
CA LYS A 39 5.10 -8.55 14.96
C LYS A 39 4.26 -9.84 14.98
N ASP A 40 4.71 -10.87 14.25
CA ASP A 40 4.03 -12.16 14.10
C ASP A 40 2.61 -12.11 13.51
N THR A 41 2.26 -11.00 12.85
CA THR A 41 0.98 -10.82 12.15
C THR A 41 1.19 -10.53 10.67
N ALA A 42 0.13 -10.71 9.89
CA ALA A 42 0.06 -10.24 8.51
C ALA A 42 -1.01 -9.14 8.38
N ILE A 43 -0.70 -8.08 7.65
CA ILE A 43 -1.57 -6.94 7.39
C ILE A 43 -1.79 -6.86 5.89
N ARG A 44 -3.05 -6.88 5.46
CA ARG A 44 -3.44 -6.75 4.05
C ARG A 44 -3.54 -5.28 3.68
N ILE A 45 -2.99 -4.92 2.52
CA ILE A 45 -3.04 -3.57 1.97
C ILE A 45 -3.58 -3.63 0.54
N ASP A 46 -4.79 -3.14 0.33
CA ASP A 46 -5.37 -2.94 -0.99
C ASP A 46 -5.15 -1.49 -1.42
N TYR A 47 -4.66 -1.28 -2.63
CA TYR A 47 -4.36 0.05 -3.14
C TYR A 47 -4.39 0.13 -4.67
N TYR A 48 -4.51 1.35 -5.19
CA TYR A 48 -4.38 1.64 -6.62
C TYR A 48 -3.46 2.84 -6.87
N LYS A 49 -3.13 3.08 -8.14
CA LYS A 49 -2.34 4.24 -8.55
C LYS A 49 -3.26 5.34 -9.07
N ASN A 50 -3.10 6.56 -8.57
CA ASN A 50 -3.69 7.76 -9.15
C ASN A 50 -2.59 8.60 -9.81
N PHE A 51 -2.67 8.75 -11.12
CA PHE A 51 -1.71 9.52 -11.92
C PHE A 51 -2.19 10.96 -12.05
N THR A 52 -1.33 11.91 -11.68
CA THR A 52 -1.60 13.34 -11.79
C THR A 52 -0.42 14.08 -12.38
N ASP A 53 -0.61 15.35 -12.73
CA ASP A 53 0.45 16.24 -13.20
C ASP A 53 1.18 15.65 -14.42
N ASN A 54 0.40 15.29 -15.44
CA ASN A 54 0.89 14.65 -16.67
C ASN A 54 1.78 13.41 -16.39
N TYR A 55 1.33 12.56 -15.47
CA TYR A 55 1.99 11.32 -15.05
C TYR A 55 3.34 11.52 -14.32
N THR A 56 3.66 12.75 -13.91
CA THR A 56 4.86 13.02 -13.09
C THR A 56 4.61 12.80 -11.60
N LYS A 57 3.35 12.77 -11.15
CA LYS A 57 2.98 12.46 -9.77
C LYS A 57 2.10 11.21 -9.75
N VAL A 58 2.49 10.24 -8.93
CA VAL A 58 1.75 8.98 -8.79
C VAL A 58 1.44 8.76 -7.32
N PHE A 59 0.18 8.91 -6.94
CA PHE A 59 -0.28 8.60 -5.60
C PHE A 59 -0.59 7.11 -5.50
N LEU A 60 -0.05 6.46 -4.47
CA LEU A 60 -0.42 5.12 -4.05
C LEU A 60 -1.57 5.27 -3.05
N VAL A 61 -2.79 5.16 -3.55
CA VAL A 61 -4.01 5.39 -2.77
C VAL A 61 -4.44 4.05 -2.18
N THR A 62 -4.28 3.88 -0.87
CA THR A 62 -4.79 2.68 -0.19
C THR A 62 -6.30 2.77 -0.09
N THR A 63 -6.98 1.75 -0.56
CA THR A 63 -8.44 1.65 -0.45
C THR A 63 -8.83 0.94 0.82
N TRP A 64 -8.02 -0.02 1.26
CA TRP A 64 -8.31 -0.81 2.45
C TRP A 64 -7.03 -1.32 3.09
N ILE A 65 -6.89 -1.09 4.38
CA ILE A 65 -5.82 -1.67 5.19
C ILE A 65 -6.51 -2.50 6.26
N LEU A 66 -6.27 -3.82 6.24
CA LEU A 66 -6.91 -4.75 7.17
C LEU A 66 -5.83 -5.47 7.98
N ALA A 67 -5.85 -5.24 9.29
CA ALA A 67 -4.90 -5.80 10.23
C ALA A 67 -5.59 -6.68 11.28
N PRO A 68 -4.86 -7.58 11.94
CA PRO A 68 -5.33 -8.24 13.15
C PRO A 68 -5.46 -7.26 14.31
N LYS A 69 -6.40 -7.50 15.24
CA LYS A 69 -6.58 -6.65 16.44
C LYS A 69 -5.32 -6.47 17.28
N ALA A 70 -4.39 -7.43 17.26
CA ALA A 70 -3.12 -7.31 17.97
C ALA A 70 -2.27 -6.11 17.50
N ILE A 71 -2.52 -5.59 16.30
CA ILE A 71 -1.84 -4.42 15.72
C ILE A 71 -2.46 -3.08 16.14
N GLU A 72 -3.67 -3.07 16.71
CA GLU A 72 -4.37 -1.82 17.09
C GLU A 72 -3.53 -0.86 17.96
N PRO A 73 -2.75 -1.33 18.96
CA PRO A 73 -1.86 -0.44 19.73
C PRO A 73 -0.70 0.16 18.94
N TYR A 74 -0.44 -0.34 17.72
CA TYR A 74 0.69 -0.01 16.85
C TYR A 74 0.22 0.55 15.50
N GLU A 75 -1.03 1.03 15.40
CA GLU A 75 -1.64 1.47 14.13
C GLU A 75 -0.75 2.48 13.38
N ASP A 76 -0.29 3.53 14.05
CA ASP A 76 0.52 4.59 13.43
C ASP A 76 1.88 4.06 12.94
N GLU A 77 2.52 3.17 13.69
CA GLU A 77 3.80 2.55 13.34
C GLU A 77 3.63 1.61 12.14
N ALA A 78 2.55 0.81 12.14
CA ALA A 78 2.21 -0.05 11.01
C ALA A 78 1.90 0.75 9.74
N ILE A 79 1.18 1.89 9.85
CA ILE A 79 0.92 2.78 8.71
C ILE A 79 2.23 3.37 8.17
N GLY A 80 3.15 3.79 9.05
CA GLY A 80 4.48 4.26 8.64
C GLY A 80 5.26 3.20 7.85
N LEU A 81 5.30 1.97 8.36
CA LEU A 81 5.94 0.84 7.67
C LEU A 81 5.29 0.53 6.31
N ILE A 82 3.95 0.62 6.22
CA ILE A 82 3.22 0.43 4.97
C ILE A 82 3.58 1.51 3.95
N GLU A 83 3.61 2.77 4.36
CA GLU A 83 3.99 3.90 3.51
C GLU A 83 5.41 3.70 2.97
N ASP A 84 6.38 3.48 3.86
CA ASP A 84 7.78 3.32 3.49
C ASP A 84 7.99 2.13 2.55
N ALA A 85 7.37 0.99 2.86
CA ALA A 85 7.50 -0.21 2.04
C ALA A 85 6.89 -0.04 0.65
N LEU A 86 5.69 0.56 0.55
CA LEU A 86 5.04 0.83 -0.73
C LEU A 86 5.87 1.80 -1.59
N LEU A 87 6.33 2.90 -0.99
CA LEU A 87 7.15 3.88 -1.68
C LEU A 87 8.48 3.29 -2.14
N ALA A 88 9.17 2.54 -1.27
CA ALA A 88 10.43 1.88 -1.61
C ALA A 88 10.25 0.87 -2.75
N TYR A 89 9.22 0.01 -2.66
CA TYR A 89 8.94 -0.99 -3.69
C TYR A 89 8.68 -0.35 -5.06
N HIS A 90 7.81 0.65 -5.15
CA HIS A 90 7.50 1.28 -6.45
C HIS A 90 8.62 2.15 -6.99
N ARG A 91 9.37 2.85 -6.12
CA ARG A 91 10.57 3.61 -6.54
C ARG A 91 11.65 2.68 -7.10
N SER A 92 11.84 1.50 -6.51
CA SER A 92 12.82 0.51 -7.00
C SER A 92 12.52 -0.01 -8.41
N LYS A 93 11.26 0.14 -8.86
CA LYS A 93 10.76 -0.33 -10.16
C LYS A 93 10.59 0.80 -11.19
N LEU A 94 11.01 2.03 -10.87
CA LEU A 94 10.95 3.13 -11.83
C LEU A 94 11.86 2.86 -13.03
N LEU A 95 11.33 3.06 -14.24
CA LEU A 95 12.12 2.99 -15.45
C LEU A 95 13.01 4.26 -15.55
N PRO A 96 14.20 4.18 -16.18
CA PRO A 96 15.06 5.35 -16.36
C PRO A 96 14.37 6.57 -17.00
N ALA A 97 13.44 6.33 -17.93
CA ALA A 97 12.67 7.39 -18.57
C ALA A 97 11.75 8.14 -17.58
N ASP A 98 11.12 7.42 -16.64
CA ASP A 98 10.27 8.03 -15.61
C ASP A 98 11.10 8.80 -14.59
N ILE A 99 12.30 8.30 -14.26
CA ILE A 99 13.27 9.02 -13.41
C ILE A 99 13.67 10.33 -14.08
N ALA A 100 14.03 10.30 -15.37
CA ALA A 100 14.42 11.48 -16.14
C ALA A 100 13.27 12.51 -16.26
N ARG A 101 12.01 12.04 -16.33
CA ARG A 101 10.81 12.88 -16.30
C ARG A 101 10.55 13.51 -14.91
N GLY A 102 11.24 13.03 -13.87
CA GLY A 102 11.04 13.49 -12.50
C GLY A 102 9.80 12.89 -11.84
N THR A 103 9.38 11.69 -12.26
CA THR A 103 8.20 11.02 -11.68
C THR A 103 8.42 10.71 -10.19
N LYS A 104 7.44 11.06 -9.35
CA LYS A 104 7.48 10.83 -7.90
C LYS A 104 6.28 10.01 -7.43
N TYR A 105 6.56 9.06 -6.55
CA TYR A 105 5.55 8.34 -5.80
C TYR A 105 5.28 9.03 -4.46
N MET A 106 3.99 9.16 -4.14
CA MET A 106 3.46 9.68 -2.88
C MET A 106 2.47 8.67 -2.31
N PHE A 107 2.28 8.68 -0.99
CA PHE A 107 1.35 7.82 -0.31
C PHE A 107 0.08 8.59 0.07
N GLU A 108 -1.08 7.96 -0.12
CA GLU A 108 -2.36 8.46 0.34
C GLU A 108 -3.07 7.34 1.10
N GLY A 109 -2.98 7.41 2.43
CA GLY A 109 -3.45 6.39 3.34
C GLY A 109 -4.96 6.47 3.61
N SER A 110 -5.58 5.31 3.77
CA SER A 110 -6.91 5.13 4.36
C SER A 110 -6.78 4.68 5.81
N LYS A 111 -7.84 4.85 6.60
CA LYS A 111 -7.92 4.30 7.95
C LYS A 111 -7.69 2.78 7.97
N MET A 112 -7.01 2.27 8.99
CA MET A 112 -6.85 0.85 9.21
C MET A 112 -8.13 0.26 9.85
N GLU A 113 -8.52 -0.91 9.37
CA GLU A 113 -9.57 -1.73 9.97
C GLU A 113 -8.95 -2.92 10.69
N PHE A 114 -9.56 -3.33 11.80
CA PHE A 114 -9.10 -4.45 12.61
C PHE A 114 -10.05 -5.63 12.54
N SER A 115 -9.51 -6.83 12.39
CA SER A 115 -10.25 -8.09 12.38
C SER A 115 -9.51 -9.19 13.15
N ASN A 116 -10.07 -10.40 13.20
CA ASN A 116 -9.35 -11.55 13.74
C ASN A 116 -8.24 -11.96 12.76
N GLU A 117 -7.19 -12.63 13.25
CA GLU A 117 -5.96 -12.91 12.47
C GLU A 117 -6.21 -13.58 11.11
N ASP A 118 -7.13 -14.54 11.04
CA ASP A 118 -7.41 -15.29 9.81
C ASP A 118 -8.26 -14.51 8.79
N ASP A 119 -8.91 -13.43 9.22
CA ASP A 119 -9.88 -12.68 8.43
C ASP A 119 -9.23 -11.67 7.48
N ILE A 120 -7.90 -11.50 7.53
CA ILE A 120 -7.19 -10.53 6.68
C ILE A 120 -7.34 -10.81 5.18
N TRP A 121 -7.72 -12.03 4.80
CA TRP A 121 -7.93 -12.45 3.41
C TRP A 121 -9.37 -12.29 2.92
N LYS A 122 -10.28 -11.84 3.79
CA LYS A 122 -11.68 -11.65 3.39
C LYS A 122 -11.77 -10.63 2.26
N GLN A 123 -12.71 -10.83 1.35
CA GLN A 123 -12.95 -9.85 0.29
C GLN A 123 -13.69 -8.65 0.89
N ARG A 124 -13.25 -7.44 0.52
CA ARG A 124 -14.02 -6.23 0.79
C ARG A 124 -15.34 -6.34 0.04
N ARG A 125 -16.46 -6.39 0.77
CA ARG A 125 -17.79 -6.24 0.16
C ARG A 125 -17.92 -4.76 -0.23
N VAL A 126 -17.93 -4.49 -1.52
CA VAL A 126 -18.16 -3.16 -2.10
C VAL A 126 -19.63 -3.02 -2.44
#